data_AF-A0A921FMR3-F1
#
_entry.id   AF-A0A921FMR3-F1
#
_cell.length_a   1.000
_cell.length_b   1.000
_cell.length_c   1.000
_cell.angle_alpha   90.00
_cell.angle_beta   90.00
_cell.angle_gamma   90.00
#
_symmetry.space_group_name_H-M   'P 1'
#
loop_
_entity.id
_entity.type
_entity.pdbx_description
1 polymer ?
#
loop_
_entity_poly.entity_id
_entity_poly.type
_entity_poly.pdbx_seq_one_letter_code
_entity_poly.pdbx_strand_id
1 'polypeptide(L)'
;MQDVDDPLRDEGEPFSLDKLAQFVQQVEDVLAQQDYAAAASLVEENIAATWFGFEPARTSEILKLLTEEVGEAAPLVTAAYRILSASQAGLTNTQALQDQLDSEDPKQMFVLAMFRMSDFRVHGMISRALEQADVIETHLAKMRPSLNPSGGWLLQAPVQIGITAMLAGDFSRALTSLMPAQLRPANPKFVFLEREA
;
A
#
# COMPACT_ATOMS: atom_id res chain seq x y z
N MET A 1 -4.64 56.15 -12.07
CA MET A 1 -3.69 56.79 -11.13
C MET A 1 -4.42 56.99 -9.82
N GLN A 2 -4.11 56.23 -8.77
CA GLN A 2 -3.18 55.11 -8.74
C GLN A 2 -3.60 54.15 -7.64
N ASP A 3 -3.52 52.87 -7.99
CA ASP A 3 -3.64 51.72 -7.11
C ASP A 3 -2.74 51.86 -5.88
N VAL A 4 -3.30 51.53 -4.72
CA VAL A 4 -2.58 50.75 -3.70
C VAL A 4 -3.56 49.69 -3.24
N ASP A 5 -3.53 48.53 -3.90
CA ASP A 5 -4.04 47.31 -3.31
C ASP A 5 -3.36 47.13 -1.94
N ASP A 6 -4.15 46.92 -0.90
CA ASP A 6 -3.67 46.28 0.32
C ASP A 6 -3.84 44.78 0.08
N PRO A 7 -2.78 44.03 -0.30
CA PRO A 7 -2.89 42.60 -0.43
C PRO A 7 -3.09 42.04 0.97
N LEU A 8 -4.35 41.73 1.28
CA LEU A 8 -4.71 40.80 2.35
C LEU A 8 -3.67 39.68 2.31
N ARG A 9 -2.90 39.58 3.39
CA ARG A 9 -1.99 38.46 3.59
C ARG A 9 -2.85 37.21 3.66
N ASP A 10 -3.02 36.58 2.51
CA ASP A 10 -3.39 35.18 2.45
C ASP A 10 -2.23 34.45 3.11
N GLU A 11 -2.37 34.22 4.42
CA GLU A 11 -1.50 33.35 5.19
C GLU A 11 -1.72 31.96 4.65
N GLY A 12 -1.01 31.66 3.55
CA GLY A 12 -1.07 30.38 2.90
C GLY A 12 -0.77 29.31 3.93
N GLU A 13 -1.81 28.56 4.31
CA GLU A 13 -1.67 27.38 5.14
C GLU A 13 -0.47 26.59 4.59
N PRO A 14 0.55 26.28 5.39
CA PRO A 14 1.74 25.61 4.89
C PRO A 14 1.29 24.32 4.21
N PHE A 15 1.47 24.26 2.88
CA PHE A 15 1.04 23.16 2.04
C PHE A 15 1.48 21.85 2.69
N SER A 16 0.51 20.97 3.00
CA SER A 16 0.68 19.68 3.68
C SER A 16 1.99 18.97 3.32
N LEU A 17 3.05 19.25 4.09
CA LEU A 17 4.42 18.83 3.80
C LEU A 17 4.55 17.32 4.01
N ASP A 18 4.53 16.61 2.89
CA ASP A 18 4.90 15.21 2.71
C ASP A 18 4.42 14.24 3.81
N LYS A 19 3.18 13.76 3.66
CA LYS A 19 2.62 12.70 4.52
C LYS A 19 3.42 11.39 4.48
N LEU A 20 4.19 11.13 3.42
CA LEU A 20 5.02 9.93 3.31
C LEU A 20 6.29 10.08 4.15
N ALA A 21 6.95 11.24 4.09
CA ALA A 21 8.05 11.58 4.99
C ALA A 21 7.61 11.61 6.46
N GLN A 22 6.41 12.11 6.77
CA GLN A 22 5.85 12.05 8.12
C GLN A 22 5.66 10.61 8.62
N PHE A 23 5.13 9.72 7.78
CA PHE A 23 5.01 8.29 8.08
C PHE A 23 6.37 7.62 8.30
N VAL A 24 7.34 7.90 7.43
CA VAL A 24 8.72 7.38 7.53
C VAL A 24 9.35 7.80 8.86
N GLN A 25 9.27 9.10 9.20
CA GLN A 25 9.78 9.63 10.46
C GLN A 25 9.09 8.99 11.66
N GLN A 26 7.76 8.84 11.62
CA GLN A 26 7.00 8.20 12.70
C GLN A 26 7.45 6.76 12.96
N VAL A 27 7.69 5.97 11.90
CA VAL A 27 8.18 4.59 12.04
C VAL A 27 9.60 4.57 12.61
N GLU A 28 10.51 5.43 12.12
CA GLU A 28 11.88 5.52 12.64
C GLU A 28 11.92 6.00 14.11
N ASP A 29 11.06 6.95 14.51
CA ASP A 29 10.95 7.44 15.88
C ASP A 29 10.49 6.35 16.85
N VAL A 30 9.55 5.49 16.42
CA VAL A 30 9.04 4.36 17.21
C VAL A 30 10.08 3.23 17.29
N LEU A 31 10.81 2.95 16.20
CA LEU A 31 11.93 2.02 16.20
C LEU A 31 13.08 2.49 17.09
N ALA A 32 13.39 3.79 17.11
CA ALA A 32 14.39 4.38 17.99
C ALA A 32 14.03 4.26 19.49
N GLN A 33 12.72 4.19 19.81
CA GLN A 33 12.20 3.93 21.15
C GLN A 33 12.16 2.44 21.52
N GLN A 34 12.52 1.54 20.60
CA GLN A 34 12.45 0.06 20.75
C GLN A 34 11.02 -0.48 20.96
N ASP A 35 9.99 0.28 20.59
CA ASP A 35 8.59 -0.20 20.61
C ASP A 35 8.27 -0.94 19.31
N TYR A 36 8.82 -2.15 19.19
CA TYR A 36 8.67 -2.98 17.99
C TYR A 36 7.21 -3.38 17.74
N ALA A 37 6.37 -3.49 18.77
CA ALA A 37 4.95 -3.81 18.62
C ALA A 37 4.16 -2.65 17.97
N ALA A 38 4.41 -1.41 18.39
CA ALA A 38 3.83 -0.23 17.75
C ALA A 38 4.37 -0.05 16.32
N ALA A 39 5.68 -0.24 16.10
CA ALA A 39 6.28 -0.17 14.76
C ALA A 39 5.70 -1.21 13.80
N ALA A 40 5.54 -2.47 14.24
CA ALA A 40 4.89 -3.51 13.46
C ALA A 40 3.43 -3.14 13.11
N SER A 41 2.66 -2.65 14.08
CA SER A 41 1.27 -2.21 13.85
C SER A 41 1.19 -1.10 12.79
N LEU A 42 2.05 -0.08 12.90
CA LEU A 42 2.12 1.02 11.93
C LEU A 42 2.46 0.53 10.51
N VAL A 43 3.40 -0.42 10.39
CA VAL A 43 3.79 -1.03 9.11
C VAL A 43 2.66 -1.90 8.54
N GLU A 44 1.97 -2.71 9.34
CA GLU A 44 0.87 -3.57 8.88
C GLU A 44 -0.38 -2.79 8.43
N GLU A 45 -0.62 -1.62 9.01
CA GLU A 45 -1.67 -0.70 8.56
C GLU A 45 -1.27 0.02 7.27
N ASN A 46 0.03 0.26 7.06
CA ASN A 46 0.56 1.15 6.03
C ASN A 46 1.68 0.52 5.16
N ILE A 47 1.61 -0.76 4.80
CA ILE A 47 2.67 -1.42 3.99
C ILE A 47 2.95 -0.66 2.69
N ALA A 48 1.93 -0.08 2.05
CA ALA A 48 2.12 0.71 0.83
C ALA A 48 3.06 1.91 1.08
N ALA A 49 2.86 2.64 2.17
CA ALA A 49 3.75 3.73 2.57
C ALA A 49 5.13 3.20 3.00
N THR A 50 5.18 2.01 3.61
CA THR A 50 6.45 1.34 3.96
C THR A 50 7.26 0.96 2.71
N TRP A 51 6.60 0.57 1.63
CA TRP A 51 7.24 0.14 0.38
C TRP A 51 7.70 1.30 -0.52
N PHE A 52 7.06 2.46 -0.41
CA PHE A 52 7.39 3.65 -1.22
C PHE A 52 8.12 4.76 -0.45
N GLY A 53 8.05 4.78 0.88
CA GLY A 53 8.69 5.80 1.72
C GLY A 53 10.12 5.45 2.14
N PHE A 54 10.45 4.17 2.26
CA PHE A 54 11.79 3.71 2.62
C PHE A 54 12.60 3.27 1.38
N GLU A 55 13.92 3.41 1.45
CA GLU A 55 14.81 2.75 0.48
C GLU A 55 14.67 1.22 0.60
N PRO A 56 14.73 0.45 -0.50
CA PRO A 56 14.48 -1.00 -0.47
C PRO A 56 15.37 -1.79 0.51
N ALA A 57 16.61 -1.35 0.72
CA ALA A 57 17.50 -1.94 1.73
C ALA A 57 16.96 -1.70 3.14
N ARG A 58 16.57 -0.45 3.46
CA ARG A 58 15.99 -0.07 4.76
C ARG A 58 14.64 -0.76 5.00
N THR A 59 13.80 -0.90 3.99
CA THR A 59 12.57 -1.71 4.07
C THR A 59 12.86 -3.15 4.47
N SER A 60 13.90 -3.76 3.88
CA SER A 60 14.30 -5.13 4.21
C SER A 60 14.88 -5.26 5.62
N GLU A 61 15.62 -4.25 6.11
CA GLU A 61 16.14 -4.20 7.48
C GLU A 61 15.01 -4.09 8.51
N ILE A 62 14.06 -3.16 8.30
CA ILE A 62 12.93 -2.93 9.21
C ILE A 62 12.05 -4.19 9.28
N LEU A 63 11.69 -4.76 8.13
CA LEU A 63 10.87 -5.98 8.09
C LEU A 63 11.59 -7.18 8.71
N LYS A 64 12.92 -7.28 8.56
CA LYS A 64 13.73 -8.29 9.26
C LYS A 64 13.66 -8.11 10.78
N LEU A 65 14.01 -6.92 11.27
CA LEU A 65 14.05 -6.58 12.70
C LEU A 65 12.71 -6.87 13.37
N LEU A 66 11.62 -6.41 12.77
CA LEU A 66 10.27 -6.65 13.29
C LEU A 66 9.88 -8.13 13.24
N THR A 67 10.34 -8.90 12.25
CA THR A 67 10.14 -10.37 12.23
C THR A 67 10.94 -11.06 13.35
N GLU A 68 12.14 -10.57 13.69
CA GLU A 68 12.98 -11.13 14.76
C GLU A 68 12.46 -10.79 16.16
N GLU A 69 11.95 -9.56 16.38
CA GLU A 69 11.48 -9.08 17.69
C GLU A 69 9.98 -9.34 17.97
N VAL A 70 9.11 -9.33 16.96
CA VAL A 70 7.64 -9.45 17.11
C VAL A 70 7.11 -10.80 16.60
N GLY A 71 7.76 -11.38 15.58
CA GLY A 71 7.45 -12.70 15.04
C GLY A 71 5.98 -12.87 14.64
N GLU A 72 5.34 -13.93 15.15
CA GLU A 72 3.97 -14.32 14.80
C GLU A 72 2.89 -13.30 15.21
N ALA A 73 3.20 -12.34 16.09
CA ALA A 73 2.28 -11.26 16.43
C ALA A 73 2.17 -10.18 15.32
N ALA A 74 2.99 -10.25 14.28
CA ALA A 74 2.93 -9.42 13.07
C ALA A 74 2.99 -10.28 11.79
N PRO A 75 1.89 -10.98 11.44
CA PRO A 75 1.87 -11.95 10.34
C PRO A 75 2.11 -11.33 8.96
N LEU A 76 1.66 -10.09 8.70
CA LEU A 76 1.88 -9.42 7.41
C LEU A 76 3.32 -8.93 7.26
N VAL A 77 3.93 -8.44 8.35
CA VAL A 77 5.37 -8.11 8.39
C VAL A 77 6.21 -9.36 8.11
N THR A 78 5.92 -10.46 8.82
CA THR A 78 6.61 -11.74 8.65
C THR A 78 6.48 -12.27 7.23
N ALA A 79 5.29 -12.21 6.63
CA ALA A 79 5.07 -12.60 5.23
C ALA A 79 5.84 -11.70 4.26
N ALA A 80 5.75 -10.38 4.41
CA ALA A 80 6.44 -9.40 3.55
C ALA A 80 7.96 -9.59 3.57
N TYR A 81 8.56 -9.82 4.75
CA TYR A 81 9.98 -10.09 4.89
C TYR A 81 10.40 -11.38 4.16
N ARG A 82 9.63 -12.46 4.32
CA ARG A 82 9.89 -13.76 3.68
C ARG A 82 9.76 -13.68 2.15
N ILE A 83 8.83 -12.87 1.64
CA ILE A 83 8.66 -12.61 0.19
C ILE A 83 9.88 -11.90 -0.38
N LEU A 84 10.32 -10.81 0.24
CA LEU A 84 11.52 -10.07 -0.16
C LEU A 84 12.76 -10.96 -0.15
N SER A 85 12.97 -11.70 0.94
CA SER A 85 14.11 -12.59 1.12
C SER A 85 14.15 -13.73 0.09
N ALA A 86 12.99 -14.26 -0.29
CA ALA A 86 12.90 -15.34 -1.27
C ALA A 86 13.00 -14.87 -2.72
N SER A 87 12.50 -13.67 -3.02
CA SER A 87 12.70 -13.01 -4.32
C SER A 87 14.18 -12.77 -4.59
N GLN A 88 14.95 -12.33 -3.58
CA GLN A 88 16.41 -12.22 -3.65
C GLN A 88 17.12 -13.57 -3.88
N ALA A 89 16.52 -14.68 -3.44
CA ALA A 89 17.02 -16.04 -3.66
C ALA A 89 16.60 -16.66 -5.01
N GLY A 90 15.83 -15.94 -5.84
CA GLY A 90 15.32 -16.45 -7.13
C GLY A 90 14.24 -17.54 -6.98
N LEU A 91 13.51 -17.55 -5.86
CA LEU A 91 12.48 -18.55 -5.55
C LEU A 91 11.07 -17.97 -5.69
N THR A 92 10.22 -18.59 -6.50
CA THR A 92 8.78 -18.29 -6.60
C THR A 92 8.04 -18.81 -5.36
N ASN A 93 8.18 -18.10 -4.25
CA ASN A 93 7.92 -18.67 -2.92
C ASN A 93 6.46 -18.57 -2.45
N THR A 94 5.52 -18.46 -3.39
CA THR A 94 4.12 -18.13 -3.13
C THR A 94 3.31 -19.22 -2.42
N GLN A 95 3.76 -20.48 -2.44
CA GLN A 95 3.16 -21.57 -1.64
C GLN A 95 3.62 -21.57 -0.19
N ALA A 96 4.92 -21.38 0.08
CA ALA A 96 5.50 -21.40 1.44
C ALA A 96 4.94 -20.31 2.39
N LEU A 97 4.27 -19.31 1.82
CA LEU A 97 3.61 -18.20 2.52
C LEU A 97 2.12 -18.47 2.81
N GLN A 98 1.51 -19.41 2.09
CA GLN A 98 0.09 -19.72 2.25
C GLN A 98 -0.16 -20.49 3.55
N ASP A 99 0.76 -21.37 3.94
CA ASP A 99 0.63 -22.25 5.11
C ASP A 99 0.81 -21.51 6.46
N GLN A 100 1.07 -20.20 6.43
CA GLN A 100 1.38 -19.34 7.59
C GLN A 100 0.44 -18.14 7.72
N LEU A 101 -0.44 -17.92 6.74
CA LEU A 101 -1.43 -16.86 6.77
C LEU A 101 -2.80 -17.47 7.03
N ASP A 102 -3.61 -16.79 7.83
CA ASP A 102 -5.00 -17.20 8.06
C ASP A 102 -5.79 -17.05 6.75
N SER A 103 -6.24 -18.18 6.20
CA SER A 103 -7.03 -18.20 4.96
C SER A 103 -8.41 -17.58 5.13
N GLU A 104 -8.91 -17.49 6.36
CA GLU A 104 -10.18 -16.87 6.69
C GLU A 104 -10.06 -15.34 6.88
N ASP A 105 -8.85 -14.81 7.14
CA ASP A 105 -8.60 -13.37 7.23
C ASP A 105 -8.53 -12.72 5.83
N PRO A 106 -9.51 -11.87 5.45
CA PRO A 106 -9.50 -11.24 4.14
C PRO A 106 -8.34 -10.26 3.93
N LYS A 107 -7.80 -9.66 5.00
CA LYS A 107 -6.65 -8.74 4.92
C LYS A 107 -5.39 -9.53 4.55
N GLN A 108 -5.12 -10.64 5.24
CA GLN A 108 -3.96 -11.50 4.94
C GLN A 108 -4.02 -12.07 3.53
N MET A 109 -5.18 -12.58 3.10
CA MET A 109 -5.34 -13.12 1.74
C MET A 109 -5.28 -12.05 0.64
N PHE A 110 -5.77 -10.83 0.89
CA PHE A 110 -5.58 -9.68 0.00
C PHE A 110 -4.09 -9.33 -0.15
N VAL A 111 -3.35 -9.23 0.95
CA VAL A 111 -1.92 -8.92 0.94
C VAL A 111 -1.11 -10.01 0.24
N LEU A 112 -1.41 -11.28 0.51
CA LEU A 112 -0.80 -12.41 -0.19
C LEU A 112 -1.00 -12.29 -1.72
N ALA A 113 -2.23 -12.03 -2.18
CA ALA A 113 -2.55 -11.91 -3.60
C ALA A 113 -1.83 -10.72 -4.27
N MET A 114 -1.71 -9.58 -3.58
CA MET A 114 -0.91 -8.42 -4.04
C MET A 114 0.57 -8.79 -4.24
N PHE A 115 1.15 -9.55 -3.31
CA PHE A 115 2.53 -10.03 -3.45
C PHE A 115 2.66 -11.10 -4.54
N ARG A 116 1.72 -12.06 -4.64
CA ARG A 116 1.67 -13.07 -5.72
C ARG A 116 1.67 -12.42 -7.09
N MET A 117 0.84 -11.38 -7.28
CA MET A 117 0.78 -10.59 -8.50
C MET A 117 2.13 -9.98 -8.85
N SER A 118 2.82 -9.40 -7.86
CA SER A 118 4.13 -8.78 -8.09
C SER A 118 5.22 -9.81 -8.44
N ASP A 119 5.28 -10.92 -7.70
CA ASP A 119 6.22 -12.03 -7.94
C ASP A 119 6.05 -12.62 -9.34
N PHE A 120 4.81 -12.92 -9.74
CA PHE A 120 4.51 -13.44 -11.07
C PHE A 120 4.86 -12.45 -12.19
N ARG A 121 4.71 -11.13 -12.00
CA ARG A 121 5.15 -10.12 -12.99
C ARG A 121 6.67 -10.07 -13.15
N VAL A 122 7.42 -10.07 -12.04
CA VAL A 122 8.89 -10.03 -12.06
C VAL A 122 9.44 -11.24 -12.83
N HIS A 123 8.80 -12.40 -12.69
CA HIS A 123 9.15 -13.63 -13.42
C HIS A 123 8.47 -13.77 -14.80
N GLY A 124 7.82 -12.72 -15.34
CA GLY A 124 7.19 -12.73 -16.66
C GLY A 124 5.94 -13.61 -16.80
N MET A 125 5.43 -14.19 -15.70
CA MET A 125 4.22 -15.02 -15.65
C MET A 125 2.94 -14.16 -15.63
N ILE A 126 2.79 -13.26 -16.60
CA ILE A 126 1.77 -12.19 -16.58
C ILE A 126 0.33 -12.73 -16.45
N SER A 127 -0.01 -13.84 -17.10
CA SER A 127 -1.35 -14.46 -16.97
C SER A 127 -1.66 -14.89 -15.53
N ARG A 128 -0.68 -15.48 -14.83
CA ARG A 128 -0.83 -15.84 -13.41
C ARG A 128 -0.88 -14.63 -12.50
N ALA A 129 -0.16 -13.56 -12.86
CA ALA A 129 -0.29 -12.29 -12.16
C ALA A 129 -1.72 -11.71 -12.30
N LEU A 130 -2.33 -11.84 -13.48
CA LEU A 130 -3.70 -11.38 -13.73
C LEU A 130 -4.75 -12.22 -12.97
N GLU A 131 -4.56 -13.54 -12.84
CA GLU A 131 -5.42 -14.40 -12.00
C GLU A 131 -5.51 -13.91 -10.54
N GLN A 132 -4.46 -13.25 -10.03
CA GLN A 132 -4.48 -12.67 -8.67
C GLN A 132 -5.36 -11.41 -8.57
N ALA A 133 -5.72 -10.75 -9.68
CA ALA A 133 -6.62 -9.60 -9.65
C ALA A 133 -8.01 -9.97 -9.13
N ASP A 134 -8.54 -11.12 -9.55
CA ASP A 134 -9.85 -11.62 -9.11
C ASP A 134 -9.84 -11.98 -7.61
N VAL A 135 -8.71 -12.48 -7.11
CA VAL A 135 -8.47 -12.74 -5.68
C VAL A 135 -8.42 -11.43 -4.90
N ILE A 136 -7.63 -10.45 -5.36
CA ILE A 136 -7.52 -9.11 -4.76
C ILE A 136 -8.90 -8.44 -4.67
N GLU A 137 -9.67 -8.41 -5.77
CA GLU A 137 -11.01 -7.81 -5.81
C GLU A 137 -11.98 -8.54 -4.85
N THR A 138 -11.95 -9.86 -4.82
CA THR A 138 -12.79 -10.69 -3.91
C THR A 138 -12.51 -10.38 -2.43
N HIS A 139 -11.25 -10.29 -2.03
CA HIS A 139 -10.88 -10.01 -0.64
C HIS A 139 -11.05 -8.53 -0.28
N LEU A 140 -10.82 -7.60 -1.21
CA LEU A 140 -11.09 -6.17 -1.06
C LEU A 140 -12.56 -5.88 -0.75
N ALA A 141 -13.48 -6.59 -1.42
CA ALA A 141 -14.92 -6.50 -1.13
C ALA A 141 -15.27 -7.02 0.28
N LYS A 142 -14.62 -8.11 0.74
CA LYS A 142 -14.83 -8.68 2.08
C LYS A 142 -14.33 -7.76 3.20
N MET A 143 -13.24 -7.02 2.97
CA MET A 143 -12.65 -6.09 3.96
C MET A 143 -13.54 -4.89 4.34
N ARG A 144 -14.65 -4.66 3.64
CA ARG A 144 -15.57 -3.51 3.83
C ARG A 144 -14.83 -2.18 4.00
N PRO A 145 -14.28 -1.62 2.90
CA PRO A 145 -13.54 -0.36 2.92
C PRO A 145 -14.30 0.74 3.69
N SER A 146 -13.71 1.20 4.80
CA SER A 146 -14.27 2.35 5.51
C SER A 146 -14.17 3.59 4.62
N LEU A 147 -15.12 4.52 4.76
CA LEU A 147 -15.16 5.77 3.99
C LEU A 147 -13.93 6.68 4.22
N ASN A 148 -13.09 6.36 5.21
CA ASN A 148 -11.83 7.03 5.47
C ASN A 148 -10.67 6.03 5.30
N PRO A 149 -10.19 5.81 4.05
CA PRO A 149 -9.17 4.80 3.75
C PRO A 149 -7.78 5.31 4.14
N SER A 150 -7.46 5.25 5.44
CA SER A 150 -6.10 5.49 5.94
C SER A 150 -5.08 4.49 5.38
N GLY A 151 -5.50 3.24 5.15
CA GLY A 151 -4.69 2.22 4.49
C GLY A 151 -4.55 2.45 2.98
N GLY A 152 -3.33 2.76 2.53
CA GLY A 152 -2.99 2.97 1.10
C GLY A 152 -3.30 1.78 0.16
N TRP A 153 -3.58 0.61 0.72
CA TRP A 153 -4.06 -0.60 0.04
C TRP A 153 -5.21 -0.36 -0.96
N LEU A 154 -6.19 0.46 -0.58
CA LEU A 154 -7.37 0.79 -1.40
C LEU A 154 -7.07 1.66 -2.61
N LEU A 155 -5.92 2.33 -2.61
CA LEU A 155 -5.38 3.09 -3.74
C LEU A 155 -4.42 2.23 -4.56
N GLN A 156 -3.65 1.37 -3.89
CA GLN A 156 -2.64 0.53 -4.53
C GLN A 156 -3.26 -0.61 -5.36
N ALA A 157 -4.29 -1.31 -4.87
CA ALA A 157 -4.87 -2.46 -5.56
C ALA A 157 -5.37 -2.15 -7.00
N PRO A 158 -6.19 -1.09 -7.23
CA PRO A 158 -6.64 -0.77 -8.59
C PRO A 158 -5.49 -0.40 -9.54
N VAL A 159 -4.45 0.26 -9.02
CA VAL A 159 -3.21 0.56 -9.78
C VAL A 159 -2.45 -0.72 -10.15
N GLN A 160 -2.26 -1.64 -9.20
CA GLN A 160 -1.53 -2.89 -9.46
C GLN A 160 -2.29 -3.81 -10.42
N ILE A 161 -3.62 -3.92 -10.28
CA ILE A 161 -4.47 -4.64 -11.24
C ILE A 161 -4.36 -3.99 -12.62
N GLY A 162 -4.48 -2.66 -12.69
CA GLY A 162 -4.41 -1.89 -13.94
C GLY A 162 -3.11 -2.13 -14.73
N ILE A 163 -1.97 -1.98 -14.08
CA ILE A 163 -0.64 -2.26 -14.67
C ILE A 163 -0.55 -3.72 -15.15
N THR A 164 -1.03 -4.67 -14.35
CA THR A 164 -0.98 -6.10 -14.69
C THR A 164 -1.86 -6.44 -15.88
N ALA A 165 -3.06 -5.84 -15.97
CA ALA A 165 -3.96 -5.98 -17.10
C ALA A 165 -3.37 -5.37 -18.39
N MET A 166 -2.70 -4.21 -18.31
CA MET A 166 -1.95 -3.64 -19.46
C MET A 166 -0.87 -4.58 -19.96
N LEU A 167 -0.07 -5.16 -19.05
CA LEU A 167 0.98 -6.11 -19.39
C LEU A 167 0.42 -7.40 -20.02
N ALA A 168 -0.81 -7.78 -19.64
CA ALA A 168 -1.52 -8.93 -20.20
C ALA A 168 -2.20 -8.63 -21.57
N GLY A 169 -2.26 -7.37 -21.99
CA GLY A 169 -3.01 -6.92 -23.16
C GLY A 169 -4.51 -6.70 -22.94
N ASP A 170 -5.00 -6.82 -21.70
CA ASP A 170 -6.39 -6.54 -21.33
C ASP A 170 -6.56 -5.04 -21.01
N PHE A 171 -6.58 -4.23 -22.08
CA PHE A 171 -6.72 -2.78 -21.97
C PHE A 171 -8.09 -2.34 -21.44
N SER A 172 -9.13 -3.16 -21.61
CA SER A 172 -10.47 -2.87 -21.07
C SER A 172 -10.46 -2.96 -19.54
N ARG A 173 -9.97 -4.08 -18.97
CA ARG A 173 -9.83 -4.20 -17.52
C ARG A 173 -8.84 -3.17 -16.97
N ALA A 174 -7.73 -2.92 -17.66
CA ALA A 174 -6.77 -1.89 -17.26
C ALA A 174 -7.42 -0.51 -17.08
N LEU A 175 -8.21 -0.06 -18.06
CA LEU A 175 -8.90 1.22 -18.01
C LEU A 175 -9.92 1.26 -16.86
N THR A 176 -10.73 0.21 -16.69
CA THR A 176 -11.71 0.11 -15.60
C THR A 176 -11.05 0.12 -14.22
N SER A 177 -9.91 -0.53 -14.04
CA SER A 177 -9.18 -0.56 -12.76
C SER A 177 -8.41 0.74 -12.48
N LEU A 178 -7.89 1.44 -13.49
CA LEU A 178 -7.15 2.70 -13.30
C LEU A 178 -8.06 3.92 -13.13
N MET A 179 -9.28 3.90 -13.68
CA MET A 179 -10.20 5.03 -13.60
C MET A 179 -10.54 5.45 -12.14
N PRO A 180 -10.82 4.54 -11.18
CA PRO A 180 -10.97 4.89 -9.76
C PRO A 180 -9.73 5.47 -9.07
N ALA A 181 -8.53 5.30 -9.64
CA ALA A 181 -7.30 5.91 -9.15
C ALA A 181 -7.09 7.32 -9.71
N GLN A 182 -7.59 7.60 -10.94
CA GLN A 182 -7.55 8.94 -11.54
C GLN A 182 -8.67 9.87 -11.04
N LEU A 183 -9.83 9.32 -10.65
CA LEU A 183 -11.00 10.10 -10.22
C LEU A 183 -10.92 10.68 -8.79
N ARG A 184 -9.80 10.51 -8.08
CA ARG A 184 -9.65 11.04 -6.71
C ARG A 184 -8.88 12.37 -6.74
N PRO A 185 -9.47 13.49 -6.27
CA PRO A 185 -8.78 14.78 -6.25
C PRO A 185 -7.61 14.78 -5.26
N ALA A 186 -6.56 15.54 -5.57
CA ALA A 186 -5.35 15.64 -4.73
C ALA A 186 -5.61 16.21 -3.32
N ASN A 187 -6.76 16.86 -3.12
CA ASN A 187 -7.42 17.07 -1.82
C ASN A 187 -8.90 17.41 -2.07
N PRO A 188 -9.82 16.90 -1.26
CA PRO A 188 -11.01 17.63 -0.84
C PRO A 188 -10.91 17.85 0.67
N LYS A 189 -10.41 19.03 1.08
CA LYS A 189 -10.34 19.46 2.49
C LYS A 189 -11.71 19.84 3.07
N PHE A 190 -12.73 19.94 2.24
CA PHE A 190 -14.00 20.57 2.58
C PHE A 190 -15.13 19.56 2.56
N VAL A 191 -16.08 19.76 3.47
CA VAL A 191 -17.12 18.80 3.88
C VAL A 191 -18.14 18.53 2.76
N PHE A 192 -17.95 19.14 1.57
CA PHE A 192 -18.92 19.17 0.50
C PHE A 192 -18.59 18.29 -0.73
N LEU A 193 -19.49 17.55 -1.38
CA LEU A 193 -20.79 16.90 -1.04
C LEU A 193 -22.00 17.69 -0.51
N GLU A 194 -21.83 18.91 -0.05
CA GLU A 194 -22.85 19.75 0.56
C GLU A 194 -23.38 20.61 -0.56
N ARG A 195 -24.38 20.03 -1.23
CA ARG A 195 -25.26 20.69 -2.20
C ARG A 195 -24.63 20.94 -3.59
N GLU A 196 -25.08 20.11 -4.53
CA GLU A 196 -25.01 20.34 -5.99
C GLU A 196 -23.61 20.20 -6.63
N ALA A 197 -23.28 18.97 -7.04
CA ALA A 197 -22.36 18.65 -8.13
C ALA A 197 -22.92 17.45 -8.92
#